data_AF-A0A6G8CTG4-F1
#
_entry.id   AF-A0A6G8CTG4-F1
#
_cell.length_a   1.000
_cell.length_b   1.000
_cell.length_c   1.000
_cell.angle_alpha   90.00
_cell.angle_beta   90.00
_cell.angle_gamma   90.00
#
_symmetry.space_group_name_H-M   'P 1'
#
loop_
_entity.id
_entity.type
_entity.pdbx_description
1 polymer ?
#
loop_
_entity_poly.entity_id
_entity_poly.type
_entity_poly.pdbx_seq_one_letter_code
_entity_poly.pdbx_strand_id
1 'polypeptide(L)' 'MIRARFFHFCKGPEMPTYHIEMMEGRTVEQKRKLAEEITRVSVEVLGGSPESVDILITDVKRENWATGGKLWLDRQ' A
#
# COMPACT_ATOMS: atom_id res chain seq x y z
N MET A 1 34.55 -6.27 -23.59
CA MET A 1 33.75 -6.69 -22.42
C MET A 1 33.83 -5.63 -21.35
N ILE A 2 32.92 -4.66 -21.38
CA ILE A 2 32.76 -3.69 -20.28
C ILE A 2 31.31 -3.82 -19.85
N ARG A 3 31.11 -4.44 -18.67
CA ARG A 3 29.86 -4.36 -17.92
C ARG A 3 29.73 -2.92 -17.47
N ALA A 4 29.09 -2.10 -18.28
CA ALA A 4 28.61 -0.82 -17.84
C ALA A 4 27.45 -1.09 -16.85
N ARG A 5 27.80 -1.17 -15.56
CA ARG A 5 26.86 -0.99 -14.44
C ARG A 5 26.33 0.44 -14.52
N PHE A 6 25.42 0.68 -15.44
CA PHE A 6 24.50 1.78 -15.30
C PHE A 6 23.36 1.25 -14.42
N PHE A 7 23.47 1.52 -13.12
CA PHE A 7 22.29 1.71 -12.28
C PHE A 7 21.56 2.93 -12.83
N HIS A 8 20.88 2.74 -13.96
CA HIS A 8 19.95 3.72 -14.47
C HIS A 8 18.67 3.50 -13.68
N PHE A 9 18.56 4.23 -12.57
CA PHE A 9 17.34 4.41 -11.79
C PHE A 9 16.35 5.23 -12.63
N CYS A 10 15.95 4.71 -13.78
CA CYS A 10 14.87 5.28 -14.55
C CYS A 10 13.57 4.85 -13.91
N LYS A 11 13.01 5.74 -13.10
CA LYS A 11 11.61 5.70 -12.70
C LYS A 11 10.75 5.74 -13.98
N GLY A 12 10.36 4.56 -14.46
CA GLY A 12 9.30 4.43 -15.47
C GLY A 12 7.92 4.72 -14.84
N PRO A 13 6.87 4.89 -15.65
CA PRO A 13 5.51 5.30 -15.25
C PRO A 13 4.75 4.32 -14.31
N GLU A 14 5.41 3.27 -13.80
CA GLU A 14 4.83 2.12 -13.11
C GLU A 14 5.34 2.01 -11.65
N MET A 15 5.32 3.12 -10.92
CA MET A 15 5.63 3.17 -9.47
C MET A 15 4.33 3.42 -8.67
N PRO A 16 3.39 2.46 -8.61
CA PRO A 16 2.13 2.70 -7.93
C PRO A 16 2.36 2.84 -6.42
N THR A 17 1.79 3.88 -5.84
CA THR A 17 1.71 4.07 -4.39
C THR A 17 0.26 3.90 -3.94
N TYR A 18 0.02 2.98 -3.03
CA TYR A 18 -1.29 2.74 -2.44
C TYR A 18 -1.34 3.31 -1.02
N HIS A 19 -2.29 4.20 -0.76
CA HIS A 19 -2.64 4.66 0.57
C HIS A 19 -3.86 3.88 1.06
N ILE A 20 -3.69 3.18 2.17
CA ILE A 20 -4.74 2.35 2.75
C ILE A 20 -5.03 2.87 4.16
N GLU A 21 -6.13 3.60 4.28
CA GLU A 21 -6.68 4.00 5.56
C GLU A 21 -7.71 2.97 6.00
N MET A 22 -7.51 2.40 7.18
CA MET A 22 -8.44 1.43 7.76
C MET A 22 -8.59 1.64 9.26
N MET A 23 -9.72 1.22 9.81
CA MET A 23 -9.89 1.21 11.26
C MET A 23 -8.78 0.36 11.91
N GLU A 24 -8.29 0.78 13.07
CA GLU A 24 -7.31 0.00 13.83
C GLU A 24 -7.83 -1.41 14.21
N GLY A 25 -6.93 -2.29 14.66
CA GLY A 25 -7.27 -3.63 15.15
C GLY A 25 -6.90 -4.80 14.24
N ARG A 26 -6.26 -4.54 13.09
CA ARG A 26 -5.72 -5.61 12.22
C ARG A 26 -4.38 -6.08 12.76
N THR A 27 -4.15 -7.39 12.74
CA THR A 27 -2.85 -7.96 13.15
C THR A 27 -1.76 -7.63 12.14
N VAL A 28 -0.50 -7.72 12.56
CA VAL A 28 0.65 -7.53 11.65
C VAL A 28 0.62 -8.58 10.53
N GLU A 29 0.22 -9.81 10.82
CA GLU A 29 0.09 -10.90 9.84
C GLU A 29 -0.95 -10.58 8.77
N GLN A 30 -2.08 -9.98 9.14
CA GLN A 30 -3.09 -9.55 8.18
C GLN A 30 -2.57 -8.43 7.28
N LYS A 31 -1.87 -7.44 7.85
CA LYS A 31 -1.25 -6.35 7.08
C LYS A 31 -0.17 -6.85 6.13
N ARG A 32 0.65 -7.81 6.58
CA ARG A 32 1.68 -8.46 5.76
C ARG A 32 1.06 -9.17 4.56
N LYS A 33 0.00 -9.96 4.78
CA LYS A 33 -0.71 -10.63 3.70
C LYS A 33 -1.36 -9.63 2.75
N LEU A 34 -1.96 -8.56 3.26
CA LEU A 34 -2.54 -7.52 2.42
C LEU A 34 -1.49 -6.86 1.50
N ALA A 35 -0.32 -6.51 2.04
CA ALA A 35 0.77 -5.93 1.26
C ALA A 35 1.26 -6.87 0.16
N GLU A 36 1.48 -8.15 0.49
CA GLU A 36 1.89 -9.18 -0.48
C GLU A 36 0.89 -9.34 -1.63
N GLU A 37 -0.39 -9.44 -1.31
CA GLU A 37 -1.45 -9.64 -2.30
C GLU A 37 -1.63 -8.43 -3.21
N ILE A 38 -1.58 -7.21 -2.67
CA ILE A 38 -1.65 -5.97 -3.47
C ILE A 38 -0.46 -5.90 -4.40
N THR A 39 0.77 -6.07 -3.90
CA THR A 39 1.98 -6.04 -4.75
C THR A 39 1.92 -7.08 -5.86
N ARG A 40 1.51 -8.32 -5.56
CA ARG A 40 1.37 -9.38 -6.58
C ARG A 40 0.41 -8.96 -7.68
N VAL A 41 -0.80 -8.51 -7.32
CA VAL A 41 -1.82 -8.10 -8.30
C VAL A 41 -1.38 -6.86 -9.08
N SER A 42 -0.72 -5.89 -8.44
CA SER A 42 -0.16 -4.73 -9.12
C SER A 42 0.81 -5.14 -10.22
N VAL A 43 1.75 -6.04 -9.93
CA VAL A 43 2.71 -6.53 -10.91
C VAL A 43 2.04 -7.34 -12.02
N GLU A 44 1.08 -8.19 -11.66
CA GLU A 44 0.33 -9.01 -12.62
C GLU A 44 -0.47 -8.16 -13.61
N VAL A 45 -1.13 -7.10 -13.13
CA VAL A 45 -2.06 -6.29 -13.93
C VAL A 45 -1.37 -5.12 -14.63
N LEU A 46 -0.44 -4.45 -13.94
CA LEU A 46 0.18 -3.21 -14.42
C LEU A 46 1.59 -3.43 -14.97
N GLY A 47 2.21 -4.59 -14.73
CA GLY A 47 3.62 -4.83 -15.04
C GLY A 47 4.55 -4.26 -13.97
N GLY A 48 5.81 -4.03 -14.33
CA GLY A 48 6.84 -3.55 -13.41
C GLY A 48 7.43 -4.64 -12.51
N SER A 49 8.13 -4.21 -11.45
CA SER A 49 8.75 -5.12 -10.46
C SER A 49 8.08 -4.96 -9.09
N PRO A 50 8.09 -5.98 -8.22
CA PRO A 50 7.53 -5.86 -6.88
C PRO A 50 8.13 -4.69 -6.07
N GLU A 51 9.41 -4.38 -6.31
CA GLU A 51 10.12 -3.27 -5.65
C GLU A 51 9.68 -1.88 -6.13
N SER A 52 8.88 -1.79 -7.20
CA SER A 52 8.29 -0.53 -7.66
C SER A 52 6.96 -0.20 -6.97
N VAL A 53 6.43 -1.10 -6.14
CA VAL A 53 5.13 -0.94 -5.49
C VAL A 53 5.29 -0.47 -4.05
N ASP A 54 4.81 0.73 -3.75
CA ASP A 54 4.79 1.29 -2.41
C ASP A 54 3.40 1.16 -1.78
N ILE A 55 3.32 0.72 -0.53
CA ILE A 55 2.06 0.57 0.22
C ILE A 55 2.20 1.23 1.59
N LEU A 56 1.38 2.24 1.85
CA LEU A 56 1.30 2.93 3.13
C LEU A 56 -0.01 2.55 3.81
N ILE A 57 0.08 1.92 4.97
CA ILE A 57 -1.07 1.53 5.79
C ILE A 57 -1.18 2.47 6.98
N THR A 58 -2.32 3.13 7.12
CA THR A 58 -2.65 4.00 8.24
C THR A 58 -3.79 3.38 9.05
N ASP A 59 -3.51 3.04 10.30
CA ASP A 59 -4.54 2.68 11.26
C ASP A 59 -5.20 3.95 11.80
N VAL A 60 -6.51 4.02 11.65
CA VAL A 60 -7.32 5.14 12.10
C VAL A 60 -8.17 4.67 13.28
N LYS A 61 -8.02 5.34 14.42
CA LYS A 61 -8.90 5.12 15.57
C LYS A 61 -10.34 5.48 15.23
N ARG A 62 -11.31 4.83 15.87
CA ARG A 62 -12.74 5.10 15.65
C ARG A 62 -13.14 6.55 15.95
N GLU A 63 -12.45 7.19 16.89
CA GLU A 63 -12.64 8.61 17.26
C GLU A 63 -12.11 9.60 16.20
N ASN A 64 -11.29 9.12 15.26
CA ASN A 64 -10.66 9.93 14.21
C ASN A 64 -11.31 9.75 12.83
N TRP A 65 -12.35 8.91 12.71
CA TRP A 65 -13.06 8.66 11.46
C TRP A 65 -14.54 9.00 11.62
N ALA A 66 -15.10 9.82 10.73
CA ALA A 66 -16.53 10.10 10.63
C ALA A 66 -17.14 9.60 9.31
N THR A 67 -18.41 9.21 9.34
CA THR A 67 -19.20 8.99 8.12
C THR A 67 -20.59 9.59 8.34
N GLY A 68 -21.12 10.33 7.36
CA GLY A 68 -22.43 10.98 7.48
C GLY A 68 -22.56 11.87 8.73
N GLY A 69 -21.49 12.60 9.09
CA GLY A 69 -21.48 13.50 10.24
C GLY A 69 -21.44 12.84 11.63
N LYS A 70 -21.23 11.52 11.72
CA LYS A 70 -21.11 10.79 13.00
C LYS A 70 -19.76 10.10 13.09
N LEU A 71 -19.06 10.26 14.22
CA LEU A 71 -17.84 9.51 14.51
C LEU A 71 -18.14 8.02 14.57
N TRP A 72 -17.18 7.21 14.15
CA TRP A 72 -17.28 5.77 14.27
C TRP A 72 -17.18 5.31 15.73
N LEU A 73 -16.61 6.12 16.62
CA LEU A 73 -16.66 5.87 18.06
C LEU A 73 -18.10 5.79 18.58
N ASP A 74 -19.01 6.62 18.03
CA ASP A 74 -20.41 6.70 18.44
C ASP A 74 -21.30 5.62 17.78
N ARG A 75 -20.75 4.88 16.82
CA ARG A 75 -21.45 3.79 16.12
C ARG A 75 -21.14 2.48 16.87
N GLN A 76 -22.17 1.83 17.41
CA GLN A 76 -22.06 0.49 18.00
C GLN A 76 -21.76 -0.55 16.92
#